data_AF-A0A218V7Q6-F1
#
_entry.id   AF-A0A218V7Q6-F1
#
_cell.length_a   1.000
_cell.length_b   1.000
_cell.length_c   1.000
_cell.angle_alpha   90.00
_cell.angle_beta   90.00
_cell.angle_gamma   90.00
#
_symmetry.space_group_name_H-M   'P 1'
#
loop_
_entity.id
_entity.type
_entity.pdbx_description
1 polymer ?
#
loop_
_entity_poly.entity_id
_entity_poly.type
_entity_poly.pdbx_seq_one_letter_code
_entity_poly.pdbx_strand_id
1 'polypeptide(L)'
;MPAYSAADDALTTKLVTFYEHLKDSSVPSHQATVLLFDPSNGTLKAVLDGSVITAKRTAAVSAIATKLLMPAFAEVLCILGAGVQAYSHYDIFTELFTFKEVRIWNRTKERAVKFASCVSGPVRVCSSAQEAVTGADVIVTVTMATAPILFGDWVKPGAHINAVGASRPDWRELDDELMKNSVLFVDSRDAALTESGDVILSGAEIFAELGEVLKGTKPALPEKTTVFKSLGMAVEDTVAAKFVYDAWSAGN
;
A
#
# COMPACT_ATOMS: atom_id res chain seq x y z
N MET A 1 9.89 0.44 -14.07
CA MET A 1 8.47 0.86 -14.10
C MET A 1 8.36 2.15 -14.93
N PRO A 2 8.34 2.05 -16.28
CA PRO A 2 8.15 3.19 -17.18
C PRO A 2 6.66 3.52 -17.37
N ALA A 3 6.31 4.80 -17.52
CA ALA A 3 4.97 5.24 -17.92
C ALA A 3 4.98 6.60 -18.61
N TYR A 4 4.00 6.81 -19.47
CA TYR A 4 3.62 8.10 -20.04
C TYR A 4 2.16 8.39 -19.68
N SER A 5 1.88 9.55 -19.09
CA SER A 5 0.52 10.08 -18.93
C SER A 5 0.32 11.22 -19.91
N ALA A 6 -0.54 11.02 -20.91
CA ALA A 6 -0.91 12.09 -21.85
C ALA A 6 -1.73 13.20 -21.18
N ALA A 7 -2.55 12.85 -20.16
CA ALA A 7 -3.37 13.82 -19.44
C ALA A 7 -2.52 14.82 -18.65
N ASP A 8 -1.40 14.36 -18.10
CA ASP A 8 -0.46 15.18 -17.32
C ASP A 8 0.74 15.64 -18.16
N ASP A 9 0.82 15.25 -19.43
CA ASP A 9 2.00 15.37 -20.29
C ASP A 9 3.32 15.05 -19.54
N ALA A 10 3.38 13.82 -19.01
CA ALA A 10 4.44 13.39 -18.11
C ALA A 10 5.03 12.04 -18.54
N LEU A 11 6.33 12.00 -18.80
CA LEU A 11 7.06 10.79 -19.18
C LEU A 11 8.11 10.47 -18.12
N THR A 12 7.98 9.33 -17.45
CA THR A 12 8.92 8.91 -16.41
C THR A 12 9.29 7.45 -16.46
N THR A 13 10.37 7.09 -15.77
CA THR A 13 10.70 5.71 -15.44
C THR A 13 11.24 5.63 -14.03
N LYS A 14 10.56 4.85 -13.17
CA LYS A 14 11.12 4.44 -11.89
C LYS A 14 11.93 3.16 -12.05
N LEU A 15 13.16 3.18 -11.57
CA LEU A 15 13.96 2.00 -11.31
C LEU A 15 13.91 1.73 -9.81
N VAL A 16 13.52 0.51 -9.44
CA VAL A 16 13.46 0.09 -8.03
C VAL A 16 14.25 -1.20 -7.90
N THR A 17 15.08 -1.25 -6.87
CA THR A 17 15.75 -2.47 -6.42
C THR A 17 15.21 -2.86 -5.06
N PHE A 18 15.11 -4.16 -4.86
CA PHE A 18 14.52 -4.75 -3.70
C PHE A 18 15.34 -5.96 -3.26
N TYR A 19 15.69 -6.00 -1.97
CA TYR A 19 16.50 -7.07 -1.39
C TYR A 19 15.88 -7.59 -0.10
N GLU A 20 15.72 -8.91 -0.04
CA GLU A 20 15.45 -9.60 1.23
C GLU A 20 16.66 -9.46 2.15
N HIS A 21 16.43 -8.86 3.32
CA HIS A 21 17.44 -8.81 4.37
C HIS A 21 17.16 -9.89 5.41
N LEU A 22 18.05 -10.88 5.48
CA LEU A 22 17.97 -11.97 6.47
C LEU A 22 18.29 -11.50 7.91
N LYS A 23 18.93 -10.33 8.05
CA LYS A 23 19.29 -9.67 9.33
C LYS A 23 19.09 -8.16 9.20
N ASP A 24 19.20 -7.43 10.30
CA ASP A 24 19.24 -5.97 10.29
C ASP A 24 20.37 -5.49 9.36
N SER A 25 19.98 -4.75 8.31
CA SER A 25 20.86 -4.15 7.31
C SER A 25 20.92 -2.65 7.55
N SER A 26 22.12 -2.05 7.38
CA SER A 26 22.28 -0.59 7.37
C SER A 26 21.73 0.04 6.09
N VAL A 27 21.47 -0.75 5.06
CA VAL A 27 20.93 -0.34 3.77
C VAL A 27 19.42 -0.61 3.74
N PRO A 28 18.58 0.33 3.27
CA PRO A 28 17.14 0.08 3.11
C PRO A 28 16.84 -1.08 2.16
N SER A 29 15.77 -1.84 2.46
CA SER A 29 15.35 -2.99 1.63
C SER A 29 14.88 -2.61 0.24
N HIS A 30 14.37 -1.39 0.09
CA HIS A 30 13.97 -0.82 -1.18
C HIS A 30 14.79 0.43 -1.45
N GLN A 31 15.37 0.53 -2.64
CA GLN A 31 15.97 1.74 -3.15
C GLN A 31 15.35 2.04 -4.51
N ALA A 32 15.04 3.31 -4.75
CA ALA A 32 14.45 3.70 -6.01
C ALA A 32 15.01 5.03 -6.51
N THR A 33 15.03 5.18 -7.83
CA THR A 33 15.27 6.44 -8.51
C THR A 33 14.20 6.64 -9.58
N VAL A 34 13.77 7.88 -9.78
CA VAL A 34 12.81 8.24 -10.83
C VAL A 34 13.50 9.15 -11.83
N LEU A 35 13.46 8.75 -13.10
CA LEU A 35 13.93 9.54 -14.24
C LEU A 35 12.73 10.24 -14.87
N LEU A 36 12.80 11.56 -15.02
CA LEU A 36 11.76 12.37 -15.67
C LEU A 36 12.28 12.94 -16.98
N PHE A 37 11.52 12.75 -18.06
CA PHE A 37 11.89 13.14 -19.41
C PHE A 37 10.91 14.18 -19.95
N ASP A 38 11.41 15.02 -20.85
CA ASP A 38 10.59 15.88 -21.69
C ASP A 38 9.83 15.03 -22.73
N PRO A 39 8.50 14.98 -22.71
CA PRO A 39 7.74 14.15 -23.65
C PRO A 39 7.90 14.60 -25.12
N SER A 40 8.24 15.88 -25.36
CA SER A 40 8.30 16.43 -26.72
C SER A 40 9.58 16.06 -27.47
N ASN A 41 10.67 15.78 -26.75
CA ASN A 41 11.99 15.59 -27.35
C ASN A 41 12.84 14.48 -26.69
N GLY A 42 12.35 13.85 -25.61
CA GLY A 42 13.03 12.77 -24.92
C GLY A 42 14.21 13.18 -24.03
N THR A 43 14.47 14.48 -23.85
CA THR A 43 15.56 14.95 -22.98
C THR A 43 15.29 14.58 -21.53
N LEU A 44 16.29 13.99 -20.85
CA LEU A 44 16.23 13.75 -19.41
C LEU A 44 16.26 15.08 -18.65
N LYS A 45 15.16 15.45 -18.01
CA LYS A 45 15.00 16.71 -17.25
C LYS A 45 15.50 16.58 -15.81
N ALA A 46 15.28 15.44 -15.18
CA ALA A 46 15.61 15.24 -13.76
C ALA A 46 15.86 13.77 -13.40
N VAL A 47 16.70 13.59 -12.39
CA VAL A 47 16.91 12.31 -11.67
C VAL A 47 16.55 12.56 -10.21
N LEU A 48 15.48 11.93 -9.74
CA LEU A 48 14.93 12.13 -8.39
C LEU A 48 15.19 10.91 -7.51
N ASP A 49 15.30 11.14 -6.18
CA ASP A 49 15.16 10.05 -5.21
C ASP A 49 13.74 9.46 -5.33
N GLY A 50 13.68 8.16 -5.55
CA GLY A 50 12.41 7.43 -5.67
C GLY A 50 11.94 6.85 -4.34
N SER A 51 12.75 6.91 -3.28
CA SER A 51 12.44 6.30 -1.98
C SER A 51 11.28 7.02 -1.32
N VAL A 52 11.36 8.35 -1.21
CA VAL A 52 10.27 9.16 -0.64
C VAL A 52 9.03 9.15 -1.54
N ILE A 53 9.21 9.23 -2.86
CA ILE A 53 8.11 9.11 -3.83
C ILE A 53 7.37 7.80 -3.63
N THR A 54 8.10 6.68 -3.56
CA THR A 54 7.51 5.34 -3.39
C THR A 54 6.74 5.23 -2.08
N ALA A 55 7.28 5.74 -0.96
CA ALA A 55 6.56 5.71 0.32
C ALA A 55 5.25 6.51 0.25
N LYS A 56 5.31 7.76 -0.21
CA LYS A 56 4.15 8.65 -0.24
C LYS A 56 3.08 8.19 -1.24
N ARG A 57 3.46 7.81 -2.45
CA ARG A 57 2.49 7.39 -3.49
C ARG A 57 1.76 6.11 -3.10
N THR A 58 2.46 5.15 -2.49
CA THR A 58 1.85 3.87 -2.06
C THR A 58 0.82 4.10 -0.95
N ALA A 59 1.18 4.91 0.05
CA ALA A 59 0.28 5.27 1.14
C ALA A 59 -0.93 6.08 0.64
N ALA A 60 -0.72 7.01 -0.29
CA ALA A 60 -1.78 7.80 -0.90
C ALA A 60 -2.81 6.95 -1.65
N VAL A 61 -2.37 5.99 -2.46
CA VAL A 61 -3.28 5.07 -3.17
C VAL A 61 -4.05 4.19 -2.19
N SER A 62 -3.41 3.70 -1.13
CA SER A 62 -4.10 2.95 -0.05
C SER A 62 -5.12 3.82 0.69
N ALA A 63 -4.83 5.09 0.93
CA ALA A 63 -5.77 6.03 1.52
C ALA A 63 -6.97 6.32 0.60
N ILE A 64 -6.75 6.40 -0.73
CA ILE A 64 -7.83 6.53 -1.71
C ILE A 64 -8.72 5.29 -1.68
N ALA A 65 -8.14 4.09 -1.71
CA ALA A 65 -8.88 2.83 -1.59
C ALA A 65 -9.69 2.80 -0.28
N THR A 66 -9.06 3.14 0.84
CA THR A 66 -9.71 3.20 2.15
C THR A 66 -10.89 4.16 2.16
N LYS A 67 -10.73 5.37 1.61
CA LYS A 67 -11.80 6.37 1.55
C LYS A 67 -13.05 5.87 0.81
N LEU A 68 -12.86 4.99 -0.17
CA LEU A 68 -13.96 4.42 -0.97
C LEU A 68 -14.54 3.14 -0.36
N LEU A 69 -13.69 2.30 0.24
CA LEU A 69 -13.99 0.90 0.54
C LEU A 69 -14.13 0.61 2.04
N MET A 70 -13.78 1.54 2.93
CA MET A 70 -13.90 1.35 4.37
C MET A 70 -15.38 1.37 4.84
N PRO A 71 -15.72 0.64 5.90
CA PRO A 71 -17.06 0.69 6.47
C PRO A 71 -17.40 2.11 6.96
N ALA A 72 -18.69 2.47 6.91
CA ALA A 72 -19.17 3.83 7.22
C ALA A 72 -18.77 4.35 8.62
N PHE A 73 -18.60 3.44 9.59
CA PHE A 73 -18.19 3.74 10.96
C PHE A 73 -16.89 3.00 11.28
N ALA A 74 -15.80 3.42 10.64
CA ALA A 74 -14.46 2.90 10.92
C ALA A 74 -13.84 3.63 12.11
N GLU A 75 -13.58 2.91 13.20
CA GLU A 75 -13.05 3.46 14.46
C GLU A 75 -11.68 2.90 14.82
N VAL A 76 -11.33 1.71 14.32
CA VAL A 76 -10.08 1.01 14.66
C VAL A 76 -9.24 0.77 13.40
N LEU A 77 -8.03 1.36 13.39
CA LEU A 77 -6.99 1.07 12.40
C LEU A 77 -6.01 0.05 12.96
N CYS A 78 -5.65 -0.96 12.17
CA CYS A 78 -4.61 -1.92 12.46
C CYS A 78 -3.53 -1.91 11.38
N ILE A 79 -2.25 -1.83 11.79
CA ILE A 79 -1.10 -1.93 10.89
C ILE A 79 -0.31 -3.21 11.22
N LEU A 80 -0.12 -4.08 10.23
CA LEU A 80 0.75 -5.24 10.30
C LEU A 80 2.06 -4.92 9.56
N GLY A 81 3.14 -4.76 10.33
CA GLY A 81 4.45 -4.31 9.86
C GLY A 81 4.85 -2.97 10.46
N ALA A 82 6.16 -2.77 10.64
CA ALA A 82 6.74 -1.55 11.21
C ALA A 82 7.90 -0.99 10.35
N GLY A 83 7.78 -1.14 9.03
CA GLY A 83 8.76 -0.64 8.04
C GLY A 83 8.42 0.74 7.49
N VAL A 84 9.12 1.16 6.43
CA VAL A 84 8.92 2.47 5.78
C VAL A 84 7.46 2.71 5.39
N GLN A 85 6.80 1.71 4.80
CA GLN A 85 5.40 1.81 4.41
C GLN A 85 4.45 1.98 5.61
N ALA A 86 4.74 1.36 6.75
CA ALA A 86 3.94 1.55 7.96
C ALA A 86 3.93 3.02 8.41
N TYR A 87 5.07 3.72 8.31
CA TYR A 87 5.16 5.14 8.66
C TYR A 87 4.37 6.01 7.68
N SER A 88 4.58 5.84 6.36
CA SER A 88 3.86 6.65 5.37
C SER A 88 2.35 6.42 5.41
N HIS A 89 1.90 5.18 5.64
CA HIS A 89 0.48 4.86 5.82
C HIS A 89 -0.06 5.46 7.11
N TYR A 90 0.65 5.36 8.22
CA TYR A 90 0.21 6.00 9.46
C TYR A 90 0.05 7.51 9.30
N ASP A 91 1.05 8.18 8.72
CA ASP A 91 1.05 9.64 8.56
C ASP A 91 -0.20 10.09 7.80
N ILE A 92 -0.45 9.53 6.61
CA ILE A 92 -1.60 9.96 5.79
C ILE A 92 -2.93 9.44 6.34
N PHE A 93 -2.99 8.27 6.97
CA PHE A 93 -4.23 7.75 7.52
C PHE A 93 -4.69 8.55 8.75
N THR A 94 -3.77 8.97 9.61
CA THR A 94 -4.09 9.81 10.78
C THR A 94 -4.33 11.28 10.41
N GLU A 95 -3.82 11.72 9.25
CA GLU A 95 -4.16 13.02 8.68
C GLU A 95 -5.56 13.05 8.05
N LEU A 96 -5.95 11.99 7.32
CA LEU A 96 -7.20 11.97 6.54
C LEU A 96 -8.39 11.36 7.27
N PHE A 97 -8.17 10.48 8.25
CA PHE A 97 -9.23 9.73 8.93
C PHE A 97 -9.14 9.91 10.45
N THR A 98 -10.28 9.80 11.12
CA THR A 98 -10.37 9.88 12.58
C THR A 98 -10.63 8.50 13.17
N PHE A 99 -9.57 7.80 13.56
CA PHE A 99 -9.66 6.55 14.30
C PHE A 99 -9.65 6.81 15.81
N LYS A 100 -10.47 6.07 16.57
CA LYS A 100 -10.45 6.07 18.04
C LYS A 100 -9.27 5.28 18.59
N GLU A 101 -8.82 4.26 17.85
CA GLU A 101 -7.69 3.42 18.24
C GLU A 101 -6.84 3.09 17.01
N VAL A 102 -5.52 3.22 17.16
CA VAL A 102 -4.54 2.70 16.18
C VAL A 102 -3.75 1.58 16.83
N ARG A 103 -3.68 0.44 16.16
CA ARG A 103 -2.97 -0.75 16.61
C ARG A 103 -1.83 -1.08 15.66
N ILE A 104 -0.77 -1.64 16.21
CA ILE A 104 0.34 -2.16 15.41
C ILE A 104 0.78 -3.54 15.91
N TRP A 105 1.09 -4.41 14.96
CA TRP A 105 1.86 -5.62 15.22
C TRP A 105 3.02 -5.72 14.24
N ASN A 106 4.15 -6.24 14.71
CA ASN A 106 5.28 -6.59 13.87
C ASN A 106 5.95 -7.85 14.42
N ARG A 107 6.45 -8.71 13.53
CA ARG A 107 7.17 -9.95 13.89
C ARG A 107 8.25 -9.74 14.96
N THR A 108 9.02 -8.66 14.83
CA THR A 108 9.98 -8.19 15.83
C THR A 108 9.32 -7.12 16.69
N LYS A 109 8.96 -7.44 17.92
CA LYS A 109 8.17 -6.56 18.81
C LYS A 109 8.85 -5.22 19.05
N GLU A 110 10.18 -5.20 19.17
CA GLU A 110 10.99 -4.01 19.41
C GLU A 110 10.81 -2.96 18.31
N ARG A 111 10.61 -3.40 17.06
CA ARG A 111 10.33 -2.49 15.93
C ARG A 111 8.94 -1.87 16.03
N ALA A 112 7.93 -2.61 16.48
CA ALA A 112 6.59 -2.08 16.73
C ALA A 112 6.59 -1.07 17.89
N VAL A 113 7.35 -1.34 18.96
CA VAL A 113 7.55 -0.40 20.07
C VAL A 113 8.26 0.86 19.59
N LYS A 114 9.33 0.72 18.80
CA LYS A 114 10.04 1.86 18.20
C LYS A 114 9.11 2.69 17.33
N PHE A 115 8.31 2.04 16.48
CA PHE A 115 7.29 2.71 15.68
C PHE A 115 6.34 3.53 16.55
N ALA A 116 5.71 2.91 17.56
CA ALA A 116 4.76 3.57 18.44
C ALA A 116 5.37 4.75 19.22
N SER A 117 6.68 4.71 19.50
CA SER A 117 7.40 5.82 20.16
C SER A 117 7.82 6.95 19.21
N CYS A 118 7.88 6.71 17.90
CA CYS A 118 8.36 7.68 16.91
C CYS A 118 7.23 8.47 16.24
N VAL A 119 6.00 7.94 16.25
CA VAL A 119 4.84 8.59 15.65
C VAL A 119 4.17 9.57 16.62
N SER A 120 3.39 10.52 16.09
CA SER A 120 2.83 11.62 16.86
C SER A 120 1.69 11.24 17.81
N GLY A 121 0.89 10.22 17.46
CA GLY A 121 -0.31 9.82 18.19
C GLY A 121 -0.17 8.48 18.92
N PRO A 122 -1.12 8.15 19.82
CA PRO A 122 -1.09 6.91 20.57
C PRO A 122 -1.26 5.71 19.64
N VAL A 123 -0.38 4.72 19.79
CA VAL A 123 -0.46 3.44 19.07
C VAL A 123 -0.34 2.29 20.07
N ARG A 124 -1.33 1.40 20.06
CA ARG A 124 -1.30 0.18 20.86
C ARG A 124 -0.45 -0.88 20.17
N VAL A 125 0.63 -1.29 20.83
CA VAL A 125 1.48 -2.41 20.37
C VAL A 125 0.84 -3.73 20.80
N CYS A 126 0.45 -4.54 19.83
CA CYS A 126 -0.15 -5.86 20.05
C CYS A 126 0.91 -6.97 20.04
N SER A 127 0.62 -8.05 20.75
CA SER A 127 1.52 -9.20 20.92
C SER A 127 1.44 -10.22 19.77
N SER A 128 0.33 -10.25 19.06
CA SER A 128 0.08 -11.11 17.89
C SER A 128 -0.66 -10.37 16.79
N ALA A 129 -0.55 -10.87 15.54
CA ALA A 129 -1.32 -10.34 14.41
C ALA A 129 -2.82 -10.48 14.67
N GLN A 130 -3.26 -11.61 15.24
CA GLN A 130 -4.66 -11.86 15.61
C GLN A 130 -5.18 -10.81 16.61
N GLU A 131 -4.42 -10.52 17.68
CA GLU A 131 -4.82 -9.48 18.65
C GLU A 131 -4.98 -8.11 17.97
N ALA A 132 -4.08 -7.77 17.05
CA ALA A 132 -4.11 -6.47 16.37
C ALA A 132 -5.36 -6.30 15.51
N VAL A 133 -5.74 -7.34 14.75
CA VAL A 133 -6.80 -7.27 13.73
C VAL A 133 -8.18 -7.56 14.28
N THR A 134 -8.29 -8.21 15.45
CA THR A 134 -9.58 -8.57 16.04
C THR A 134 -10.41 -7.31 16.30
N GLY A 135 -11.51 -7.17 15.55
CA GLY A 135 -12.39 -5.99 15.64
C GLY A 135 -11.85 -4.73 14.95
N ALA A 136 -10.76 -4.81 14.18
CA ALA A 136 -10.28 -3.70 13.38
C ALA A 136 -11.22 -3.45 12.18
N ASP A 137 -11.45 -2.19 11.86
CA ASP A 137 -12.30 -1.76 10.75
C ASP A 137 -11.47 -1.58 9.46
N VAL A 138 -10.24 -1.10 9.62
CA VAL A 138 -9.28 -0.91 8.55
C VAL A 138 -7.97 -1.60 8.92
N ILE A 139 -7.46 -2.42 8.03
CA ILE A 139 -6.21 -3.17 8.22
C ILE A 139 -5.24 -2.81 7.09
N VAL A 140 -3.97 -2.60 7.43
CA VAL A 140 -2.89 -2.35 6.46
C VAL A 140 -1.83 -3.43 6.64
N THR A 141 -1.54 -4.22 5.60
CA THR A 141 -0.44 -5.19 5.61
C THR A 141 0.71 -4.67 4.75
N VAL A 142 1.85 -4.41 5.42
CA VAL A 142 3.03 -3.76 4.85
C VAL A 142 4.30 -4.50 5.30
N THR A 143 4.24 -5.83 5.26
CA THR A 143 5.33 -6.70 5.67
C THR A 143 6.09 -7.30 4.50
N MET A 144 7.12 -8.05 4.85
CA MET A 144 7.96 -8.84 3.96
C MET A 144 7.69 -10.33 4.15
N ALA A 145 6.49 -10.68 4.65
CA ALA A 145 6.13 -12.08 4.82
C ALA A 145 5.98 -12.75 3.47
N THR A 146 6.44 -14.00 3.40
CA THR A 146 6.30 -14.87 2.23
C THR A 146 5.20 -15.91 2.42
N ALA A 147 4.67 -16.01 3.64
CA ALA A 147 3.56 -16.89 4.01
C ALA A 147 2.49 -16.09 4.78
N PRO A 148 1.21 -16.51 4.73
CA PRO A 148 0.10 -15.76 5.34
C PRO A 148 0.34 -15.41 6.81
N ILE A 149 0.07 -14.13 7.13
CA ILE A 149 0.13 -13.56 8.48
C ILE A 149 -1.23 -13.00 8.92
N LEU A 150 -2.15 -12.82 7.99
CA LEU A 150 -3.52 -12.39 8.23
C LEU A 150 -4.47 -13.48 7.72
N PHE A 151 -5.34 -13.95 8.63
CA PHE A 151 -6.27 -15.04 8.38
C PHE A 151 -7.71 -14.54 8.45
N GLY A 152 -8.55 -15.01 7.52
CA GLY A 152 -9.96 -14.62 7.37
C GLY A 152 -10.77 -14.72 8.66
N ASP A 153 -10.63 -15.84 9.38
CA ASP A 153 -11.25 -16.10 10.69
C ASP A 153 -11.04 -14.98 11.75
N TRP A 154 -10.02 -14.14 11.62
CA TRP A 154 -9.72 -13.07 12.59
C TRP A 154 -10.34 -11.72 12.20
N VAL A 155 -10.74 -11.58 10.94
CA VAL A 155 -11.15 -10.32 10.33
C VAL A 155 -12.59 -10.03 10.70
N LYS A 156 -12.85 -8.81 11.18
CA LYS A 156 -14.20 -8.32 11.44
C LYS A 156 -15.00 -8.34 10.12
N PRO A 157 -16.22 -8.89 10.08
CA PRO A 157 -17.09 -8.77 8.92
C PRO A 157 -17.30 -7.29 8.54
N GLY A 158 -17.07 -6.95 7.27
CA GLY A 158 -17.14 -5.56 6.78
C GLY A 158 -15.84 -4.76 6.90
N ALA A 159 -14.75 -5.36 7.39
CA ALA A 159 -13.46 -4.68 7.44
C ALA A 159 -12.87 -4.44 6.04
N HIS A 160 -12.12 -3.37 5.89
CA HIS A 160 -11.34 -3.06 4.70
C HIS A 160 -9.85 -3.34 4.92
N ILE A 161 -9.22 -4.06 3.99
CA ILE A 161 -7.81 -4.43 4.06
C ILE A 161 -7.06 -3.79 2.88
N ASN A 162 -5.99 -3.05 3.18
CA ASN A 162 -4.99 -2.62 2.20
C ASN A 162 -3.81 -3.59 2.24
N ALA A 163 -3.71 -4.45 1.24
CA ALA A 163 -2.65 -5.45 1.11
C ALA A 163 -1.53 -4.95 0.19
N VAL A 164 -0.43 -4.49 0.79
CA VAL A 164 0.65 -3.76 0.09
C VAL A 164 1.94 -4.56 0.00
N GLY A 165 2.20 -5.46 0.95
CA GLY A 165 3.32 -6.39 0.90
C GLY A 165 3.10 -7.52 -0.12
N ALA A 166 3.96 -8.54 -0.09
CA ALA A 166 3.87 -9.71 -0.97
C ALA A 166 3.66 -9.38 -2.46
N SER A 167 4.59 -8.59 -3.02
CA SER A 167 4.64 -8.19 -4.44
C SER A 167 5.45 -9.16 -5.30
N ARG A 168 5.40 -10.45 -4.97
CA ARG A 168 6.03 -11.55 -5.71
C ARG A 168 5.01 -12.68 -5.88
N PRO A 169 5.02 -13.38 -7.04
CA PRO A 169 3.97 -14.35 -7.39
C PRO A 169 3.94 -15.58 -6.47
N ASP A 170 5.00 -15.79 -5.69
CA ASP A 170 5.18 -16.87 -4.74
C ASP A 170 5.06 -16.43 -3.27
N TRP A 171 4.82 -15.13 -3.01
CA TRP A 171 4.72 -14.59 -1.65
C TRP A 171 3.29 -14.27 -1.27
N ARG A 172 2.97 -14.43 0.01
CA ARG A 172 1.66 -14.11 0.56
C ARG A 172 1.74 -13.42 1.92
N GLU A 173 0.81 -12.51 2.15
CA GLU A 173 0.47 -12.00 3.49
C GLU A 173 -0.92 -12.48 3.93
N LEU A 174 -1.80 -12.81 2.98
CA LEU A 174 -3.21 -13.14 3.21
C LEU A 174 -3.48 -14.61 2.93
N ASP A 175 -4.28 -15.23 3.78
CA ASP A 175 -4.68 -16.62 3.63
C ASP A 175 -5.77 -16.80 2.56
N ASP A 176 -6.12 -18.07 2.28
CA ASP A 176 -7.12 -18.41 1.27
C ASP A 176 -8.53 -17.98 1.66
N GLU A 177 -8.87 -18.10 2.95
CA GLU A 177 -10.19 -17.78 3.44
C GLU A 177 -10.50 -16.30 3.23
N LEU A 178 -9.58 -15.41 3.64
CA LEU A 178 -9.75 -13.97 3.45
C LEU A 178 -9.85 -13.61 1.98
N MET A 179 -8.96 -14.16 1.13
CA MET A 179 -8.93 -13.85 -0.30
C MET A 179 -10.19 -14.33 -1.03
N LYS A 180 -10.75 -15.49 -0.67
CA LYS A 180 -11.92 -16.07 -1.34
C LYS A 180 -13.25 -15.47 -0.86
N ASN A 181 -13.31 -14.98 0.37
CA ASN A 181 -14.56 -14.50 0.99
C ASN A 181 -14.67 -12.97 1.03
N SER A 182 -13.70 -12.23 0.49
CA SER A 182 -13.73 -10.78 0.38
C SER A 182 -14.05 -10.31 -1.04
N VAL A 183 -14.45 -9.05 -1.18
CA VAL A 183 -14.51 -8.39 -2.49
C VAL A 183 -13.11 -7.85 -2.82
N LEU A 184 -12.49 -8.44 -3.84
CA LEU A 184 -11.12 -8.12 -4.23
C LEU A 184 -11.06 -6.96 -5.23
N PHE A 185 -10.45 -5.87 -4.80
CA PHE A 185 -10.04 -4.74 -5.62
C PHE A 185 -8.53 -4.79 -5.84
N VAL A 186 -8.08 -4.36 -7.01
CA VAL A 186 -6.65 -4.26 -7.34
C VAL A 186 -6.32 -2.90 -7.92
N ASP A 187 -5.05 -2.54 -7.97
CA ASP A 187 -4.59 -1.36 -8.72
C ASP A 187 -4.58 -1.63 -10.23
N SER A 188 -4.04 -2.78 -10.66
CA SER A 188 -4.05 -3.28 -12.03
C SER A 188 -4.29 -4.79 -12.06
N ARG A 189 -5.23 -5.24 -12.90
CA ARG A 189 -5.49 -6.68 -13.10
C ARG A 189 -4.27 -7.40 -13.64
N ASP A 190 -3.64 -6.84 -14.66
CA ASP A 190 -2.49 -7.45 -15.32
C ASP A 190 -1.33 -7.66 -14.34
N ALA A 191 -1.05 -6.64 -13.51
CA ALA A 191 -0.04 -6.75 -12.46
C ALA A 191 -0.44 -7.78 -11.40
N ALA A 192 -1.69 -7.72 -10.90
CA ALA A 192 -2.17 -8.64 -9.86
C ALA A 192 -2.07 -10.12 -10.28
N LEU A 193 -2.45 -10.43 -11.53
CA LEU A 193 -2.40 -11.78 -12.08
C LEU A 193 -0.98 -12.28 -12.39
N THR A 194 0.01 -11.38 -12.43
CA THR A 194 1.40 -11.71 -12.77
C THR A 194 2.32 -11.70 -11.54
N GLU A 195 2.07 -10.80 -10.60
CA GLU A 195 3.03 -10.46 -9.54
C GLU A 195 2.52 -10.76 -8.12
N SER A 196 1.21 -10.92 -7.90
CA SER A 196 0.67 -11.11 -6.54
C SER A 196 0.46 -12.57 -6.21
N GLY A 197 1.29 -13.14 -5.34
CA GLY A 197 1.04 -14.49 -4.83
C GLY A 197 -0.24 -14.62 -4.01
N ASP A 198 -0.68 -13.56 -3.30
CA ASP A 198 -1.99 -13.56 -2.63
C ASP A 198 -3.13 -13.84 -3.62
N VAL A 199 -3.09 -13.24 -4.81
CA VAL A 199 -4.12 -13.43 -5.86
C VAL A 199 -3.91 -14.75 -6.61
N ILE A 200 -2.70 -15.00 -7.11
CA ILE A 200 -2.38 -16.16 -7.96
C ILE A 200 -2.59 -17.47 -7.21
N LEU A 201 -2.10 -17.57 -5.97
CA LEU A 201 -2.10 -18.83 -5.22
C LEU A 201 -3.45 -19.11 -4.54
N SER A 202 -4.24 -18.06 -4.23
CA SER A 202 -5.61 -18.25 -3.73
C SER A 202 -6.61 -18.54 -4.84
N GLY A 203 -6.33 -18.10 -6.07
CA GLY A 203 -7.28 -18.15 -7.18
C GLY A 203 -8.47 -17.20 -7.01
N ALA A 204 -8.32 -16.15 -6.19
CA ALA A 204 -9.39 -15.18 -5.95
C ALA A 204 -9.74 -14.41 -7.23
N GLU A 205 -11.04 -14.22 -7.46
CA GLU A 205 -11.53 -13.47 -8.61
C GLU A 205 -11.43 -11.96 -8.35
N ILE A 206 -10.79 -11.23 -9.27
CA ILE A 206 -10.68 -9.78 -9.18
C ILE A 206 -12.02 -9.16 -9.56
N PHE A 207 -12.65 -8.47 -8.60
CA PHE A 207 -13.93 -7.81 -8.82
C PHE A 207 -13.79 -6.53 -9.65
N ALA A 208 -12.86 -5.65 -9.28
CA ALA A 208 -12.65 -4.35 -9.91
C ALA A 208 -11.22 -3.83 -9.77
N GLU A 209 -10.79 -2.99 -10.71
CA GLU A 209 -9.68 -2.09 -10.49
C GLU A 209 -10.13 -0.85 -9.71
N LEU A 210 -9.26 -0.29 -8.89
CA LEU A 210 -9.55 0.93 -8.13
C LEU A 210 -9.93 2.10 -9.05
N GLY A 211 -9.33 2.18 -10.24
CA GLY A 211 -9.68 3.18 -11.26
C GLY A 211 -11.12 3.08 -11.77
N GLU A 212 -11.69 1.87 -11.84
CA GLU A 212 -13.09 1.67 -12.23
C GLU A 212 -14.06 2.15 -11.14
N VAL A 213 -13.68 1.97 -9.86
CA VAL A 213 -14.46 2.48 -8.72
C VAL A 213 -14.42 4.00 -8.70
N LEU A 214 -13.23 4.59 -8.88
CA LEU A 214 -13.05 6.05 -8.97
C LEU A 214 -13.86 6.67 -10.11
N LYS A 215 -13.96 5.98 -11.25
CA LYS A 215 -14.76 6.41 -12.40
C LYS A 215 -16.28 6.18 -12.22
N GLY A 216 -16.68 5.39 -11.22
CA GLY A 216 -18.08 5.00 -10.99
C GLY A 216 -18.58 3.90 -11.92
N THR A 217 -17.70 3.20 -12.64
CA THR A 217 -18.09 2.06 -13.51
C THR A 217 -18.18 0.75 -12.75
N LYS A 218 -17.64 0.69 -11.53
CA LYS A 218 -17.78 -0.43 -10.57
C LYS A 218 -18.17 0.11 -9.19
N PRO A 219 -18.98 -0.61 -8.39
CA PRO A 219 -19.37 -0.18 -7.05
C PRO A 219 -18.26 -0.45 -6.02
N ALA A 220 -18.26 0.30 -4.91
CA ALA A 220 -17.29 0.18 -3.83
C ALA A 220 -17.61 -0.89 -2.76
N LEU A 221 -18.89 -1.22 -2.55
CA LEU A 221 -19.37 -2.25 -1.60
C LEU A 221 -18.74 -2.18 -0.17
N PRO A 222 -18.70 -1.01 0.49
CA PRO A 222 -18.06 -0.83 1.81
C PRO A 222 -18.75 -1.57 2.96
N GLU A 223 -19.95 -2.12 2.75
CA GLU A 223 -20.66 -2.97 3.70
C GLU A 223 -20.12 -4.42 3.75
N LYS A 224 -19.30 -4.82 2.79
CA LYS A 224 -18.67 -6.14 2.71
C LYS A 224 -17.24 -6.09 3.22
N THR A 225 -16.67 -7.25 3.56
CA THR A 225 -15.23 -7.36 3.73
C THR A 225 -14.55 -7.12 2.38
N THR A 226 -13.67 -6.13 2.31
CA THR A 226 -13.00 -5.72 1.06
C THR A 226 -11.49 -5.85 1.19
N VAL A 227 -10.83 -6.33 0.15
CA VAL A 227 -9.38 -6.35 0.03
C VAL A 227 -8.99 -5.47 -1.13
N PHE A 228 -8.13 -4.48 -0.90
CA PHE A 228 -7.42 -3.77 -1.95
C PHE A 228 -5.98 -4.31 -2.02
N LYS A 229 -5.66 -5.07 -3.06
CA LYS A 229 -4.28 -5.51 -3.32
C LYS A 229 -3.55 -4.46 -4.15
N SER A 230 -2.49 -3.90 -3.57
CA SER A 230 -1.61 -2.94 -4.23
C SER A 230 -0.26 -3.58 -4.55
N LEU A 231 0.18 -3.42 -5.79
CA LEU A 231 1.52 -3.77 -6.29
C LEU A 231 2.31 -2.51 -6.68
N GLY A 232 1.60 -1.45 -7.02
CA GLY A 232 2.12 -0.16 -7.44
C GLY A 232 2.28 -0.05 -8.94
N MET A 233 1.75 1.02 -9.50
CA MET A 233 1.82 1.30 -10.93
C MET A 233 2.79 2.42 -11.26
N ALA A 234 3.44 2.33 -12.41
CA ALA A 234 4.38 3.34 -12.89
C ALA A 234 3.74 4.74 -13.04
N VAL A 235 2.43 4.81 -13.33
CA VAL A 235 1.71 6.07 -13.45
C VAL A 235 1.60 6.83 -12.12
N GLU A 236 1.57 6.12 -10.99
CA GLU A 236 1.56 6.73 -9.66
C GLU A 236 2.89 7.45 -9.37
N ASP A 237 4.01 6.86 -9.78
CA ASP A 237 5.32 7.49 -9.69
C ASP A 237 5.43 8.66 -10.68
N THR A 238 4.79 8.56 -11.85
CA THR A 238 4.79 9.59 -12.90
C THR A 238 4.14 10.88 -12.40
N VAL A 239 2.93 10.79 -11.84
CA VAL A 239 2.22 11.98 -11.32
C VAL A 239 2.95 12.58 -10.12
N ALA A 240 3.51 11.75 -9.24
CA ALA A 240 4.28 12.22 -8.08
C ALA A 240 5.58 12.92 -8.50
N ALA A 241 6.33 12.35 -9.43
CA ALA A 241 7.57 12.94 -9.92
C ALA A 241 7.33 14.26 -10.66
N LYS A 242 6.28 14.34 -11.49
CA LYS A 242 5.90 15.59 -12.14
C LYS A 242 5.50 16.65 -11.12
N PHE A 243 4.68 16.31 -10.14
CA PHE A 243 4.30 17.23 -9.07
C PHE A 243 5.51 17.82 -8.33
N VAL A 244 6.48 16.97 -7.97
CA VAL A 244 7.72 17.39 -7.30
C VAL A 244 8.57 18.28 -8.22
N TYR A 245 8.74 17.89 -9.49
CA TYR A 245 9.54 18.64 -10.45
C TYR A 245 8.96 20.03 -10.73
N ASP A 246 7.65 20.12 -10.96
CA ASP A 246 6.97 21.38 -11.23
C ASP A 246 7.12 22.33 -10.03
N ALA A 247 6.90 21.83 -8.80
CA ALA A 247 7.08 22.61 -7.58
C ALA A 247 8.53 23.09 -7.39
N TRP A 248 9.52 22.24 -7.68
CA TRP A 248 10.94 22.61 -7.63
C TRP A 248 11.29 23.67 -8.68
N SER A 249 10.77 23.53 -9.90
CA SER A 249 11.07 24.44 -11.01
C SER A 249 10.46 25.83 -10.84
N ALA A 250 9.31 25.93 -10.16
CA ALA A 250 8.65 27.21 -9.89
C ALA A 250 9.32 28.02 -8.76
N GLY A 251 10.10 27.36 -7.90
CA GLY A 251 10.82 27.99 -6.79
C GLY A 251 12.23 28.48 -7.12
N ASN A 252 12.73 28.20 -8.33
CA ASN A 252 14.00 28.68 -8.86
C ASN A 252 13.77 29.76 -9.92
#